data_AF-A0A954YHM1-F1
#
_entry.id   AF-A0A954YHM1-F1
#
_cell.length_a   1.000
_cell.length_b   1.000
_cell.length_c   1.000
_cell.angle_alpha   90.00
_cell.angle_beta   90.00
_cell.angle_gamma   90.00
#
_symmetry.space_group_name_H-M   'P 1'
#
loop_
_entity.id
_entity.type
_entity.pdbx_description
1 polymer ?
#
loop_
_entity_poly.entity_id
_entity_poly.type
_entity_poly.pdbx_seq_one_letter_code
_entity_poly.pdbx_strand_id
1 'polypeptide(L)'
;MNEHSHKCNDEREPAAQPPGKGHLRACVEDVGMRTAGQLGVGLNRLLGSRAGRALGIVTYHRVSPVVDGLSKPLHNVTPEVFREQIVGLLRRGFTAWPLRRAIRFSNEGRFLPPRTFVVTFDDGYESVYLHAWPVLRELRVPATIFLNTAFVDSDLPFPCDAWGMRYEGFAPPSTYRPLRDDQCQEMLDTQLIEIGAHTHTHQDFRRRPAEFRDDLRENLRELKNRYGIEKPTFAFPYGTPHAGFTGPELVAVARKMELQCALSTESVLVIPGTDPFRWGRFNAFPWDTGATLSAKLSGWYSWAPKLKQRISGQSAPSAFQSDQTMEMATS
;
A
#
# COMPACT_ATOMS: atom_id res chain seq x y z
N MET A 1 53.94 45.56 4.11
CA MET A 1 53.50 45.76 2.72
C MET A 1 53.10 44.38 2.19
N ASN A 2 51.90 44.01 1.80
CA ASN A 2 50.49 44.46 1.90
C ASN A 2 49.75 43.12 1.68
N GLU A 3 48.87 42.61 2.54
CA GLU A 3 47.46 43.00 2.76
C GLU A 3 46.52 42.79 1.55
N HIS A 4 45.33 42.24 1.84
CA HIS A 4 44.10 42.09 1.04
C HIS A 4 43.96 40.84 0.13
N SER A 5 42.84 40.11 0.07
CA SER A 5 41.53 40.20 0.73
C SER A 5 40.67 38.99 0.32
N HIS A 6 39.77 38.57 1.20
CA HIS A 6 38.65 37.64 0.97
C HIS A 6 37.92 37.82 -0.37
N LYS A 7 37.56 36.70 -1.02
CA LYS A 7 36.33 36.61 -1.82
C LYS A 7 35.58 35.31 -1.52
N CYS A 8 34.48 35.50 -0.82
CA CYS A 8 33.35 34.60 -0.67
C CYS A 8 32.74 34.37 -2.07
N ASN A 9 32.66 33.13 -2.53
CA ASN A 9 31.89 32.79 -3.73
C ASN A 9 30.53 32.24 -3.31
N ASP A 10 29.62 33.20 -3.16
CA ASP A 10 28.20 33.18 -3.50
C ASP A 10 27.61 31.80 -3.90
N GLU A 11 26.99 31.13 -2.92
CA GLU A 11 26.06 30.03 -3.12
C GLU A 11 24.81 30.56 -3.83
N ARG A 12 24.71 30.33 -5.16
CA ARG A 12 23.42 30.47 -5.83
C ARG A 12 22.58 29.24 -5.55
N GLU A 13 21.56 29.41 -4.71
CA GLU A 13 20.42 28.49 -4.61
C GLU A 13 19.95 28.07 -6.00
N PRO A 14 19.73 26.76 -6.27
CA PRO A 14 19.08 26.35 -7.49
C PRO A 14 17.63 26.84 -7.45
N ALA A 15 17.30 27.78 -8.35
CA ALA A 15 15.95 28.30 -8.54
C ALA A 15 14.93 27.14 -8.63
N ALA A 16 13.90 27.20 -7.78
CA ALA A 16 12.81 26.24 -7.77
C ALA A 16 12.17 26.15 -9.17
N GLN A 17 12.34 25.00 -9.83
CA GLN A 17 11.68 24.74 -11.11
C GLN A 17 10.15 24.79 -10.90
N PRO A 18 9.39 25.43 -11.80
CA PRO A 18 7.95 25.48 -11.69
C PRO A 18 7.37 24.05 -11.73
N PRO A 19 6.28 23.79 -10.99
CA PRO A 19 5.73 22.45 -10.89
C PRO A 19 5.36 21.90 -12.27
N GLY A 20 6.04 20.82 -12.67
CA GLY A 20 5.77 20.14 -13.94
C GLY A 20 4.32 19.63 -14.02
N LYS A 21 3.84 19.32 -15.23
CA LYS A 21 2.47 18.84 -15.50
C LYS A 21 2.02 17.66 -14.62
N GLY A 22 2.96 16.85 -14.12
CA GLY A 22 2.69 15.77 -13.15
C GLY A 22 2.24 16.26 -11.77
N HIS A 23 2.76 17.40 -11.30
CA HIS A 23 2.44 17.96 -9.99
C HIS A 23 1.01 18.53 -9.93
N LEU A 24 0.57 19.20 -11.01
CA LEU A 24 -0.82 19.65 -11.17
C LEU A 24 -1.80 18.48 -11.17
N ARG A 25 -1.47 17.38 -11.85
CA ARG A 25 -2.32 16.18 -11.89
C ARG A 25 -2.44 15.51 -10.52
N ALA A 26 -1.33 15.38 -9.78
CA ALA A 26 -1.34 14.85 -8.42
C ALA A 26 -2.17 15.73 -7.47
N CYS A 27 -2.03 17.06 -7.56
CA CYS A 27 -2.80 18.00 -6.74
C CYS A 27 -4.32 17.89 -7.00
N VAL A 28 -4.75 17.79 -8.25
CA VAL A 28 -6.17 17.60 -8.60
C VAL A 28 -6.69 16.25 -8.10
N GLU A 29 -5.88 15.20 -8.18
CA GLU A 29 -6.23 13.87 -7.65
C GLU A 29 -6.37 13.89 -6.12
N ASP A 30 -5.46 14.56 -5.41
CA ASP A 30 -5.51 14.74 -3.96
C ASP A 30 -6.77 15.47 -3.51
N VAL A 31 -7.14 16.57 -4.19
CA VAL A 31 -8.36 17.34 -3.87
C VAL A 31 -9.61 16.49 -4.12
N GLY A 32 -9.65 15.73 -5.23
CA GLY A 32 -10.76 14.82 -5.53
C GLY A 32 -10.92 13.72 -4.47
N MET A 33 -9.81 13.11 -4.04
CA MET A 33 -9.82 12.04 -3.04
C MET A 33 -10.18 12.53 -1.64
N ARG A 34 -9.76 13.76 -1.27
CA ARG A 34 -10.18 14.44 -0.03
C ARG A 34 -11.67 14.73 -0.03
N THR A 35 -12.19 15.26 -1.13
CA THR A 35 -13.62 15.58 -1.28
C THR A 35 -14.48 14.32 -1.22
N ALA A 36 -14.07 13.25 -1.89
CA ALA A 36 -14.73 11.94 -1.80
C ALA A 36 -14.75 11.39 -0.37
N GLY A 37 -13.66 11.57 0.39
CA GLY A 37 -13.58 11.16 1.79
C GLY A 37 -14.59 11.87 2.66
N GLN A 38 -14.70 13.20 2.54
CA GLN A 38 -15.64 14.01 3.32
C GLN A 38 -17.11 13.71 2.97
N LEU A 39 -17.42 13.55 1.68
CA LEU A 39 -18.75 13.10 1.24
C LEU A 39 -19.09 11.71 1.81
N GLY A 40 -18.11 10.79 1.79
CA GLY A 40 -18.25 9.47 2.40
C GLY A 40 -18.56 9.53 3.89
N VAL A 41 -17.95 10.47 4.64
CA VAL A 41 -18.25 10.68 6.07
C VAL A 41 -19.71 11.11 6.27
N GLY A 42 -20.19 12.08 5.50
CA GLY A 42 -21.57 12.55 5.55
C GLY A 42 -22.56 11.42 5.26
N LEU A 43 -22.34 10.68 4.18
CA LEU A 43 -23.18 9.53 3.81
C LEU A 43 -23.15 8.43 4.88
N ASN A 44 -21.99 8.10 5.44
CA ASN A 44 -21.88 7.09 6.49
C ASN A 44 -22.59 7.51 7.79
N ARG A 45 -22.60 8.80 8.14
CA ARG A 45 -23.35 9.32 9.28
C ARG A 45 -24.86 9.25 9.05
N LEU A 46 -25.32 9.56 7.84
CA LEU A 46 -26.75 9.62 7.50
C LEU A 46 -27.37 8.25 7.22
N LEU A 47 -26.63 7.36 6.55
CA LEU A 47 -27.15 6.12 5.97
C LEU A 47 -26.56 4.85 6.62
N GLY A 48 -25.62 5.01 7.56
CA GLY A 48 -24.96 3.89 8.22
C GLY A 48 -23.93 3.17 7.34
N SER A 49 -23.39 2.05 7.83
CA SER A 49 -22.35 1.29 7.11
C SER A 49 -22.95 0.43 5.99
N ARG A 50 -22.32 0.45 4.81
CA ARG A 50 -22.61 -0.47 3.70
C ARG A 50 -21.71 -1.71 3.70
N ALA A 51 -20.74 -1.76 4.60
CA ALA A 51 -19.78 -2.85 4.64
C ALA A 51 -20.44 -4.17 5.07
N GLY A 52 -21.53 -4.13 5.85
CA GLY A 52 -22.18 -5.35 6.33
C GLY A 52 -21.17 -6.28 7.02
N ARG A 53 -20.86 -7.41 6.36
CA ARG A 53 -19.88 -8.43 6.81
C ARG A 53 -18.52 -8.36 6.10
N ALA A 54 -18.30 -7.31 5.34
CA ALA A 54 -17.09 -7.09 4.59
C ALA A 54 -15.97 -6.50 5.47
N LEU A 55 -14.74 -6.78 5.06
CA LEU A 55 -13.51 -6.37 5.71
C LEU A 55 -12.83 -5.27 4.91
N GLY A 56 -12.32 -4.27 5.62
CA GLY A 56 -11.42 -3.30 5.03
C GLY A 56 -9.97 -3.61 5.37
N ILE A 57 -9.10 -3.61 4.36
CA ILE A 57 -7.65 -3.69 4.55
C ILE A 57 -7.09 -2.31 4.24
N VAL A 58 -6.38 -1.71 5.19
CA VAL A 58 -5.73 -0.40 5.03
C VAL A 58 -4.26 -0.63 4.75
N THR A 59 -3.72 0.01 3.71
CA THR A 59 -2.29 -0.04 3.39
C THR A 59 -1.61 1.31 3.62
N TYR A 60 -0.47 1.25 4.30
CA TYR A 60 0.50 2.31 4.53
C TYR A 60 1.81 1.96 3.83
N HIS A 61 2.74 2.91 3.73
CA HIS A 61 4.09 2.65 3.23
C HIS A 61 5.09 3.19 4.24
N ARG A 62 5.25 4.52 4.30
CA ARG A 62 6.12 5.20 5.27
C ARG A 62 5.34 5.82 6.41
N VAL A 63 5.92 5.72 7.60
CA VAL A 63 5.47 6.48 8.78
C VAL A 63 6.64 7.31 9.30
N SER A 64 6.91 8.46 8.69
CA SER A 64 8.06 9.30 9.03
C SER A 64 7.69 10.76 9.29
N PRO A 65 8.41 11.45 10.20
CA PRO A 65 8.32 12.89 10.35
C PRO A 65 8.55 13.61 9.01
N VAL A 66 7.93 14.78 8.85
CA VAL A 66 8.25 15.68 7.73
C VAL A 66 9.58 16.36 8.03
N VAL A 67 10.45 16.43 7.02
CA VAL A 67 11.70 17.19 7.10
C VAL A 67 11.44 18.59 6.54
N ASP A 68 11.69 19.61 7.36
CA ASP A 68 11.53 21.00 6.95
C ASP A 68 12.44 21.35 5.76
N GLY A 69 11.91 22.13 4.82
CA GLY A 69 12.62 22.50 3.59
C GLY A 69 12.62 21.44 2.49
N LEU A 70 12.22 20.20 2.78
CA LEU A 70 12.08 19.15 1.76
C LEU A 70 10.63 19.00 1.29
N SER A 71 10.45 18.67 0.01
CA SER A 71 9.14 18.25 -0.50
C SER A 71 8.64 17.02 0.27
N LYS A 72 7.32 16.86 0.48
CA LYS A 72 6.80 15.68 1.18
C LYS A 72 6.88 14.44 0.28
N PRO A 73 7.35 13.28 0.79
CA PRO A 73 7.34 12.03 0.02
C PRO A 73 5.92 11.58 -0.31
N LEU A 74 5.75 10.92 -1.46
CA LEU A 74 4.52 10.23 -1.78
C LEU A 74 4.31 9.06 -0.80
N HIS A 75 3.06 8.81 -0.40
CA HIS A 75 2.67 7.73 0.53
C HIS A 75 3.36 7.76 1.91
N ASN A 76 3.75 8.95 2.40
CA ASN A 76 4.27 9.13 3.76
C ASN A 76 3.24 9.73 4.71
N VAL A 77 2.92 9.04 5.81
CA VAL A 77 2.10 9.56 6.91
C VAL A 77 3.02 9.92 8.08
N THR A 78 2.74 10.97 8.85
CA THR A 78 3.56 11.27 10.04
C THR A 78 3.19 10.35 11.21
N PRO A 79 4.08 10.13 12.20
CA PRO A 79 3.76 9.29 13.36
C PRO A 79 2.50 9.75 14.12
N GLU A 80 2.30 11.06 14.22
CA GLU A 80 1.14 11.67 14.87
C GLU A 80 -0.15 11.36 14.10
N VAL A 81 -0.14 11.59 12.79
CA VAL A 81 -1.30 11.30 11.93
C VAL A 81 -1.61 9.81 11.92
N PHE A 82 -0.60 8.94 11.86
CA PHE A 82 -0.78 7.49 11.92
C PHE A 82 -1.47 7.08 13.24
N ARG A 83 -0.99 7.58 14.38
CA ARG A 83 -1.65 7.34 15.68
C ARG A 83 -3.09 7.82 15.69
N GLU A 84 -3.36 9.04 15.22
CA GLU A 84 -4.71 9.60 15.18
C GLU A 84 -5.67 8.78 14.30
N GLN A 85 -5.18 8.27 13.17
CA GLN A 85 -5.91 7.41 12.26
C GLN A 85 -6.30 6.09 12.92
N ILE A 86 -5.34 5.39 13.53
CA ILE A 86 -5.59 4.11 14.21
C ILE A 86 -6.50 4.30 15.43
N VAL A 87 -6.19 5.24 16.33
CA VAL A 87 -7.02 5.56 17.50
C VAL A 87 -8.43 5.97 17.06
N GLY A 88 -8.53 6.74 15.98
CA GLY A 88 -9.79 7.19 15.43
C GLY A 88 -10.67 6.05 14.92
N LEU A 89 -10.09 4.99 14.33
CA LEU A 89 -10.82 3.77 13.97
C LEU A 89 -11.28 3.01 15.21
N LEU A 90 -10.38 2.78 16.18
CA LEU A 90 -10.69 2.06 17.42
C LEU A 90 -11.82 2.73 18.20
N ARG A 91 -11.78 4.06 18.37
CA ARG A 91 -12.85 4.85 19.02
C ARG A 91 -14.20 4.77 18.30
N ARG A 92 -14.22 4.41 17.02
CA ARG A 92 -15.43 4.21 16.20
C ARG A 92 -15.92 2.76 16.20
N GLY A 93 -15.40 1.94 17.12
CA GLY A 93 -15.79 0.55 17.31
C GLY A 93 -15.19 -0.39 16.26
N PHE A 94 -14.12 0.01 15.57
CA PHE A 94 -13.40 -0.92 14.71
C PHE A 94 -12.48 -1.83 15.52
N THR A 95 -12.38 -3.09 15.10
CA THR A 95 -11.47 -4.08 15.69
C THR A 95 -10.42 -4.48 14.68
N ALA A 96 -9.15 -4.33 15.03
CA ALA A 96 -8.04 -4.74 14.18
C ALA A 96 -7.81 -6.25 14.25
N TRP A 97 -7.69 -6.92 13.11
CA TRP A 97 -7.37 -8.34 13.00
C TRP A 97 -6.03 -8.55 12.30
N PRO A 98 -5.28 -9.61 12.67
CA PRO A 98 -4.17 -10.09 11.85
C PRO A 98 -4.68 -10.54 10.49
N LEU A 99 -3.94 -10.28 9.42
CA LEU A 99 -4.35 -10.65 8.06
C LEU A 99 -4.53 -12.16 7.93
N ARG A 100 -3.65 -12.98 8.54
CA ARG A 100 -3.77 -14.45 8.53
C ARG A 100 -5.11 -14.93 9.09
N ARG A 101 -5.63 -14.24 10.11
CA ARG A 101 -6.92 -14.57 10.74
C ARG A 101 -8.08 -14.25 9.79
N ALA A 102 -8.01 -13.10 9.11
CA ALA A 102 -9.02 -12.71 8.12
C ALA A 102 -9.07 -13.69 6.94
N ILE A 103 -7.90 -14.10 6.41
CA ILE A 103 -7.79 -15.09 5.33
C ILE A 103 -8.39 -16.42 5.76
N ARG A 104 -7.99 -16.93 6.94
CA ARG A 104 -8.52 -18.19 7.48
C ARG A 104 -10.05 -18.14 7.60
N PHE A 105 -10.61 -17.10 8.21
CA PHE A 105 -12.06 -16.97 8.37
C PHE A 105 -12.78 -16.91 7.03
N SER A 106 -12.22 -16.19 6.05
CA SER A 106 -12.80 -16.14 4.71
C SER A 106 -12.79 -17.50 4.03
N ASN A 107 -11.69 -18.25 4.11
CA ASN A 107 -11.56 -19.58 3.51
C ASN A 107 -12.49 -20.61 4.17
N GLU A 108 -12.75 -20.46 5.48
CA GLU A 108 -13.71 -21.28 6.23
C GLU A 108 -15.18 -20.91 5.91
N GLY A 109 -15.43 -19.92 5.05
CA GLY A 109 -16.79 -19.40 4.79
C GLY A 109 -17.43 -18.75 6.03
N ARG A 110 -16.62 -18.42 7.04
CA ARG A 110 -17.09 -17.86 8.30
C ARG A 110 -17.31 -16.37 8.15
N PHE A 111 -18.28 -15.93 8.91
CA PHE A 111 -18.60 -14.53 8.94
C PHE A 111 -17.59 -13.72 9.76
N LEU A 112 -17.16 -12.60 9.16
CA LEU A 112 -16.34 -11.61 9.85
C LEU A 112 -17.22 -10.74 10.74
N PRO A 113 -16.76 -10.40 11.96
CA PRO A 113 -17.43 -9.41 12.79
C PRO A 113 -17.53 -8.06 12.06
N PRO A 114 -18.64 -7.33 12.24
CA PRO A 114 -18.75 -5.98 11.72
C PRO A 114 -17.60 -5.08 12.20
N ARG A 115 -17.22 -4.10 11.39
CA ARG A 115 -16.14 -3.14 11.71
C ARG A 115 -14.78 -3.80 11.99
N THR A 116 -14.54 -4.97 11.40
CA THR A 116 -13.18 -5.53 11.38
C THR A 116 -12.34 -4.77 10.35
N PHE A 117 -11.07 -4.51 10.68
CA PHE A 117 -10.09 -4.00 9.72
C PHE A 117 -8.73 -4.67 9.87
N VAL A 118 -7.92 -4.62 8.82
CA VAL A 118 -6.53 -5.10 8.81
C VAL A 118 -5.62 -3.91 8.46
N VAL A 119 -4.45 -3.85 9.09
CA VAL A 119 -3.40 -2.86 8.79
C VAL A 119 -2.28 -3.57 8.04
N THR A 120 -1.85 -3.00 6.91
CA THR A 120 -0.70 -3.48 6.15
C THR A 120 0.28 -2.35 5.86
N PHE A 121 1.55 -2.70 5.71
CA PHE A 121 2.61 -1.82 5.26
C PHE A 121 3.28 -2.45 4.03
N ASP A 122 3.42 -1.67 2.96
CA ASP A 122 4.16 -2.07 1.77
C ASP A 122 5.63 -1.60 1.85
N ASP A 123 6.46 -2.14 0.98
CA ASP A 123 7.89 -1.85 0.77
C ASP A 123 8.86 -2.21 1.91
N GLY A 124 8.43 -2.27 3.18
CA GLY A 124 9.35 -2.61 4.27
C GLY A 124 10.33 -1.50 4.66
N TYR A 125 9.85 -0.25 4.78
CA TYR A 125 10.66 0.87 5.28
C TYR A 125 10.99 0.75 6.78
N GLU A 126 12.22 1.12 7.17
CA GLU A 126 12.69 1.19 8.55
C GLU A 126 11.81 2.12 9.43
N SER A 127 11.25 3.17 8.83
CA SER A 127 10.28 4.06 9.49
C SER A 127 9.11 3.31 10.17
N VAL A 128 8.70 2.16 9.63
CA VAL A 128 7.64 1.34 10.24
C VAL A 128 8.09 0.82 11.60
N TYR A 129 9.32 0.31 11.72
CA TYR A 129 9.88 -0.16 12.99
C TYR A 129 10.10 0.99 13.98
N LEU A 130 10.60 2.15 13.54
CA LEU A 130 10.90 3.25 14.46
C LEU A 130 9.67 4.02 14.93
N HIS A 131 8.63 4.12 14.09
CA HIS A 131 7.53 5.06 14.34
C HIS A 131 6.15 4.40 14.37
N ALA A 132 5.87 3.44 13.49
CA ALA A 132 4.56 2.78 13.47
C ALA A 132 4.48 1.68 14.55
N TRP A 133 5.53 0.88 14.69
CA TRP A 133 5.60 -0.26 15.58
C TRP A 133 5.34 0.09 17.06
N PRO A 134 5.93 1.15 17.65
CA PRO A 134 5.62 1.55 19.02
C PRO A 134 4.12 1.84 19.25
N VAL A 135 3.49 2.49 18.27
CA VAL A 135 2.04 2.81 18.31
C VAL A 135 1.21 1.54 18.21
N LEU A 136 1.55 0.64 17.28
CA LEU A 136 0.87 -0.65 17.11
C LEU A 136 0.96 -1.50 18.38
N ARG A 137 2.14 -1.55 19.01
CA ARG A 137 2.40 -2.28 20.25
C ARG A 137 1.59 -1.72 21.41
N GLU A 138 1.60 -0.40 21.60
CA GLU A 138 0.81 0.26 22.66
C GLU A 138 -0.69 -0.01 22.49
N LEU A 139 -1.20 0.09 21.27
CA LEU A 139 -2.62 -0.09 20.97
C LEU A 139 -3.03 -1.56 20.78
N ARG A 140 -2.07 -2.49 20.82
CA ARG A 140 -2.25 -3.93 20.52
C ARG A 140 -2.93 -4.17 19.17
N VAL A 141 -2.54 -3.39 18.16
CA VAL A 141 -3.07 -3.48 16.81
C VAL A 141 -2.13 -4.36 15.97
N PRO A 142 -2.58 -5.53 15.50
CA PRO A 142 -1.78 -6.36 14.62
C PRO A 142 -1.64 -5.72 13.23
N ALA A 143 -0.51 -5.99 12.57
CA ALA A 143 -0.26 -5.54 11.21
C ALA A 143 0.57 -6.55 10.42
N THR A 144 0.54 -6.41 9.09
CA THR A 144 1.38 -7.18 8.17
C THR A 144 2.32 -6.25 7.42
N ILE A 145 3.61 -6.57 7.34
CA ILE A 145 4.62 -5.83 6.57
C ILE A 145 5.00 -6.68 5.37
N PHE A 146 4.84 -6.16 4.15
CA PHE A 146 5.23 -6.83 2.91
C PHE A 146 6.65 -6.42 2.53
N LEU A 147 7.58 -7.38 2.51
CA LEU A 147 9.01 -7.13 2.29
C LEU A 147 9.46 -7.44 0.87
N ASN A 148 10.29 -6.53 0.35
CA ASN A 148 11.12 -6.71 -0.83
C ASN A 148 12.53 -7.17 -0.39
N THR A 149 12.73 -8.48 -0.45
CA THR A 149 13.87 -9.13 0.23
C THR A 149 15.24 -8.77 -0.35
N ALA A 150 15.34 -8.21 -1.56
CA ALA A 150 16.61 -7.74 -2.12
C ALA A 150 17.23 -6.58 -1.34
N PHE A 151 16.44 -5.87 -0.55
CA PHE A 151 16.84 -4.61 0.08
C PHE A 151 16.95 -4.69 1.60
N VAL A 152 16.50 -5.78 2.22
CA VAL A 152 16.68 -5.97 3.68
C VAL A 152 18.16 -5.82 4.02
N ASP A 153 18.46 -5.11 5.11
CA ASP A 153 19.80 -4.74 5.59
C ASP A 153 20.58 -3.72 4.75
N SER A 154 20.01 -3.22 3.64
CA SER A 154 20.63 -2.16 2.83
C SER A 154 20.65 -0.82 3.57
N ASP A 155 21.76 -0.09 3.43
CA ASP A 155 21.88 1.30 3.90
C ASP A 155 21.44 2.33 2.86
N LEU A 156 21.10 1.88 1.64
CA LEU A 156 20.70 2.71 0.51
C LEU A 156 19.17 2.84 0.39
N PRO A 157 18.65 3.95 -0.16
CA PRO A 157 17.25 4.09 -0.54
C PRO A 157 16.76 2.97 -1.47
N PHE A 158 15.46 2.66 -1.41
CA PHE A 158 14.85 1.80 -2.42
C PHE A 158 15.00 2.39 -3.83
N PRO A 159 15.37 1.59 -4.85
CA PRO A 159 15.48 2.07 -6.24
C PRO A 159 14.16 2.62 -6.80
N CYS A 160 13.02 2.18 -6.26
CA CYS A 160 11.70 2.67 -6.63
C CYS A 160 11.25 3.92 -5.84
N ASP A 161 11.98 4.33 -4.80
CA ASP A 161 11.67 5.51 -4.00
C ASP A 161 12.42 6.73 -4.51
N ALA A 162 11.85 7.39 -5.52
CA ALA A 162 12.42 8.59 -6.12
C ALA A 162 12.65 9.74 -5.11
N TRP A 163 11.89 9.77 -4.01
CA TRP A 163 12.10 10.76 -2.97
C TRP A 163 13.37 10.43 -2.17
N GLY A 164 13.51 9.19 -1.71
CA GLY A 164 14.70 8.71 -1.01
C GLY A 164 15.96 8.90 -1.84
N MET A 165 15.95 8.52 -3.11
CA MET A 165 17.09 8.70 -4.02
C MET A 165 17.47 10.18 -4.22
N ARG A 166 16.49 11.09 -4.24
CA ARG A 166 16.74 12.52 -4.47
C ARG A 166 17.31 13.23 -3.25
N TYR A 167 16.90 12.82 -2.05
CA TYR A 167 17.20 13.51 -0.79
C TYR A 167 18.05 12.65 0.16
N GLU A 168 18.70 11.61 -0.36
CA GLU A 168 19.72 10.86 0.35
C GLU A 168 20.82 11.82 0.85
N GLY A 169 21.22 11.67 2.11
CA GLY A 169 22.16 12.57 2.79
C GLY A 169 21.55 13.87 3.32
N PHE A 170 20.32 14.23 2.94
CA PHE A 170 19.59 15.40 3.46
C PHE A 170 18.48 15.01 4.44
N ALA A 171 17.80 13.89 4.20
CA ALA A 171 16.78 13.36 5.09
C ALA A 171 17.36 12.34 6.10
N PRO A 172 16.75 12.19 7.29
CA PRO A 172 17.09 11.11 8.22
C PRO A 172 17.02 9.75 7.52
N PRO A 173 18.05 8.89 7.65
CA PRO A 173 18.11 7.62 6.92
C PRO A 173 16.89 6.72 7.07
N SER A 174 16.28 6.72 8.25
CA SER A 174 15.05 5.97 8.54
C SER A 174 13.85 6.30 7.65
N THR A 175 13.89 7.41 6.91
CA THR A 175 12.80 7.84 5.99
C THR A 175 12.81 7.09 4.67
N TYR A 176 13.95 6.52 4.28
CA TYR A 176 14.11 5.86 2.98
C TYR A 176 14.79 4.49 3.06
N ARG A 177 15.42 4.17 4.20
CA ARG A 177 16.07 2.87 4.39
C ARG A 177 15.06 1.72 4.51
N PRO A 178 15.41 0.55 3.97
CA PRO A 178 14.71 -0.69 4.26
C PRO A 178 14.88 -1.13 5.71
N LEU A 179 13.96 -1.98 6.17
CA LEU A 179 14.10 -2.69 7.43
C LEU A 179 15.35 -3.57 7.46
N ARG A 180 15.89 -3.72 8.66
CA ARG A 180 16.95 -4.69 8.97
C ARG A 180 16.36 -6.03 9.44
N ASP A 181 17.15 -7.08 9.29
CA ASP A 181 16.76 -8.44 9.66
C ASP A 181 16.46 -8.57 11.16
N ASP A 182 17.27 -7.94 12.01
CA ASP A 182 17.08 -7.90 13.46
C ASP A 182 15.80 -7.17 13.89
N GLN A 183 15.49 -6.04 13.25
CA GLN A 183 14.23 -5.30 13.43
C GLN A 183 13.02 -6.15 13.03
N CYS A 184 13.13 -6.88 11.92
CA CYS A 184 12.11 -7.82 11.48
C CYS A 184 11.88 -8.93 12.50
N GLN A 185 12.96 -9.55 13.00
CA GLN A 185 12.88 -10.63 13.97
C GLN A 185 12.27 -10.17 15.30
N GLU A 186 12.68 -9.00 15.82
CA GLU A 186 12.09 -8.44 17.05
C GLU A 186 10.58 -8.25 16.92
N MET A 187 10.12 -7.71 15.79
CA MET A 187 8.68 -7.53 15.54
C MET A 187 7.93 -8.86 15.45
N LEU A 188 8.52 -9.87 14.78
CA LEU A 188 7.95 -11.21 14.66
C LEU A 188 7.81 -11.92 16.02
N ASP A 189 8.81 -11.80 16.89
CA ASP A 189 8.84 -12.46 18.19
C ASP A 189 7.66 -12.06 19.09
N THR A 190 7.10 -10.86 18.89
CA THR A 190 5.92 -10.40 19.62
C THR A 190 4.61 -11.04 19.17
N GLN A 191 4.60 -11.73 18.02
CA GLN A 191 3.44 -12.29 17.33
C GLN A 191 2.36 -11.25 16.93
N LEU A 192 2.63 -9.96 17.13
CA LEU A 192 1.76 -8.85 16.76
C LEU A 192 1.94 -8.45 15.29
N ILE A 193 3.16 -8.59 14.77
CA ILE A 193 3.50 -8.31 13.37
C ILE A 193 3.63 -9.61 12.58
N GLU A 194 3.12 -9.57 11.35
CA GLU A 194 3.33 -10.59 10.33
C GLU A 194 4.25 -10.03 9.24
N ILE A 195 5.09 -10.88 8.66
CA ILE A 195 5.85 -10.57 7.46
C ILE A 195 5.24 -11.31 6.26
N GLY A 196 5.06 -10.58 5.16
CA GLY A 196 4.56 -11.07 3.89
C GLY A 196 5.51 -10.77 2.73
N ALA A 197 5.20 -11.34 1.58
CA ALA A 197 5.95 -11.21 0.34
C ALA A 197 5.58 -9.93 -0.43
N HIS A 198 6.58 -9.24 -0.99
CA HIS A 198 6.39 -8.07 -1.85
C HIS A 198 7.26 -8.08 -3.10
N THR A 199 7.51 -9.28 -3.68
CA THR A 199 8.53 -9.52 -4.72
C THR A 199 9.94 -9.29 -4.19
N HIS A 200 10.97 -9.83 -4.84
CA HIS A 200 12.34 -9.68 -4.37
C HIS A 200 12.85 -8.27 -4.66
N THR A 201 12.66 -7.79 -5.90
CA THR A 201 13.26 -6.53 -6.39
C THR A 201 12.31 -5.35 -6.55
N HIS A 202 10.99 -5.54 -6.34
CA HIS A 202 9.98 -4.48 -6.53
C HIS A 202 10.01 -3.83 -7.94
N GLN A 203 10.26 -4.63 -8.99
CA GLN A 203 10.24 -4.16 -10.37
C GLN A 203 8.82 -4.03 -10.94
N ASP A 204 8.71 -3.33 -12.07
CA ASP A 204 7.54 -3.39 -12.93
C ASP A 204 7.55 -4.70 -13.75
N PHE A 205 6.65 -5.61 -13.36
CA PHE A 205 6.48 -6.92 -14.00
C PHE A 205 5.34 -6.98 -15.03
N ARG A 206 4.75 -5.84 -15.41
CA ARG A 206 3.68 -5.85 -16.42
C ARG A 206 4.20 -6.45 -17.71
N ARG A 207 3.44 -7.42 -18.25
CA ARG A 207 3.79 -8.20 -19.46
C ARG A 207 5.07 -9.03 -19.32
N ARG A 208 5.54 -9.30 -18.09
CA ARG A 208 6.75 -10.07 -17.78
C ARG A 208 6.49 -11.19 -16.76
N PRO A 209 5.52 -12.10 -16.99
CA PRO A 209 5.11 -13.10 -15.98
C PRO A 209 6.18 -14.14 -15.65
N ALA A 210 7.09 -14.45 -16.57
CA ALA A 210 8.20 -15.38 -16.31
C ALA A 210 9.19 -14.78 -15.31
N GLU A 211 9.55 -13.52 -15.50
CA GLU A 211 10.47 -12.79 -14.62
C GLU A 211 9.83 -12.54 -13.26
N PHE A 212 8.53 -12.21 -13.23
CA PHE A 212 7.77 -12.11 -11.99
C PHE A 212 7.80 -13.41 -11.18
N ARG A 213 7.62 -14.57 -11.85
CA ARG A 213 7.67 -15.87 -11.19
C ARG A 213 9.03 -16.12 -10.55
N ASP A 214 10.10 -15.83 -11.27
CA ASP A 214 11.44 -16.15 -10.82
C ASP A 214 11.88 -15.20 -9.69
N ASP A 215 11.53 -13.92 -9.78
CA ASP A 215 11.72 -12.93 -8.71
C ASP A 215 10.88 -13.25 -7.46
N LEU A 216 9.59 -13.57 -7.63
CA LEU A 216 8.73 -13.96 -6.52
C LEU A 216 9.23 -15.24 -5.84
N ARG A 217 9.75 -16.22 -6.61
CA ARG A 217 10.35 -17.43 -6.04
C ARG A 217 11.54 -17.10 -5.14
N GLU A 218 12.40 -16.18 -5.56
CA GLU A 218 13.52 -15.74 -4.72
C GLU A 218 13.04 -15.04 -3.45
N ASN A 219 11.99 -14.22 -3.55
CA ASN A 219 11.38 -13.60 -2.38
C ASN A 219 10.87 -14.64 -1.37
N LEU A 220 10.16 -15.67 -1.83
CA LEU A 220 9.66 -16.75 -0.96
C LEU A 220 10.80 -17.54 -0.33
N ARG A 221 11.87 -17.81 -1.08
CA ARG A 221 13.08 -18.47 -0.57
C ARG A 221 13.71 -17.67 0.56
N GLU A 222 13.91 -16.37 0.37
CA GLU A 222 14.50 -15.49 1.39
C GLU A 222 13.62 -15.40 2.65
N LEU A 223 12.30 -15.25 2.50
CA LEU A 223 11.38 -15.25 3.65
C LEU A 223 11.39 -16.57 4.42
N LYS A 224 11.50 -17.69 3.72
CA LYS A 224 11.64 -19.01 4.36
C LYS A 224 12.98 -19.14 5.08
N ASN A 225 14.07 -18.71 4.46
CA ASN A 225 15.41 -18.85 5.04
C ASN A 225 15.63 -17.97 6.26
N ARG A 226 15.20 -16.69 6.19
CA ARG A 226 15.40 -15.71 7.26
C ARG A 226 14.41 -15.89 8.40
N TYR A 227 13.13 -16.09 8.08
CA TYR A 227 12.03 -16.00 9.05
C TYR A 227 11.22 -17.28 9.22
N GLY A 228 11.55 -18.36 8.49
CA GLY A 228 10.81 -19.63 8.55
C GLY A 228 9.39 -19.56 7.97
N ILE A 229 9.07 -18.54 7.16
CA ILE A 229 7.72 -18.31 6.64
C ILE A 229 7.52 -19.09 5.33
N GLU A 230 6.78 -20.20 5.39
CA GLU A 230 6.58 -21.07 4.22
C GLU A 230 5.47 -20.59 3.28
N LYS A 231 4.36 -20.10 3.84
CA LYS A 231 3.18 -19.67 3.07
C LYS A 231 2.84 -18.22 3.39
N PRO A 232 3.64 -17.25 2.93
CA PRO A 232 3.40 -15.85 3.25
C PRO A 232 2.11 -15.34 2.57
N THR A 233 1.57 -14.27 3.13
CA THR A 233 0.64 -13.39 2.43
C THR A 233 1.42 -12.57 1.41
N PHE A 234 0.78 -12.07 0.35
CA PHE A 234 1.49 -11.32 -0.70
C PHE A 234 0.73 -10.07 -1.12
N ALA A 235 1.48 -9.01 -1.42
CA ALA A 235 0.99 -7.79 -2.06
C ALA A 235 1.72 -7.54 -3.37
N PHE A 236 0.99 -7.15 -4.42
CA PHE A 236 1.61 -6.77 -5.70
C PHE A 236 2.30 -5.40 -5.60
N PRO A 237 3.54 -5.23 -6.08
CA PRO A 237 4.17 -3.93 -6.29
C PRO A 237 3.26 -3.00 -7.09
N TYR A 238 3.11 -1.75 -6.63
CA TYR A 238 2.20 -0.72 -7.17
C TYR A 238 0.69 -1.05 -7.08
N GLY A 239 0.32 -2.32 -7.21
CA GLY A 239 -0.98 -2.92 -6.90
C GLY A 239 -2.17 -2.40 -7.70
N THR A 240 -1.98 -1.51 -8.67
CA THR A 240 -3.09 -0.82 -9.35
C THR A 240 -3.64 -1.66 -10.52
N PRO A 241 -4.86 -2.22 -10.43
CA PRO A 241 -5.34 -3.18 -11.43
C PRO A 241 -5.51 -2.60 -12.83
N HIS A 242 -6.07 -1.40 -12.92
CA HIS A 242 -6.31 -0.72 -14.20
C HIS A 242 -5.02 -0.36 -14.94
N ALA A 243 -3.89 -0.27 -14.24
CA ALA A 243 -2.58 -0.02 -14.83
C ALA A 243 -1.85 -1.32 -15.23
N GLY A 244 -2.45 -2.49 -14.98
CA GLY A 244 -1.94 -3.81 -15.35
C GLY A 244 -1.08 -4.51 -14.29
N PHE A 245 -0.84 -3.88 -13.13
CA PHE A 245 0.04 -4.44 -12.08
C PHE A 245 -0.54 -5.67 -11.38
N THR A 246 -1.83 -5.94 -11.56
CA THR A 246 -2.50 -7.16 -11.07
C THR A 246 -3.22 -7.87 -12.23
N GLY A 247 -2.58 -7.89 -13.41
CA GLY A 247 -3.13 -8.54 -14.60
C GLY A 247 -3.33 -10.05 -14.42
N PRO A 248 -4.19 -10.69 -15.25
CA PRO A 248 -4.55 -12.10 -15.10
C PRO A 248 -3.33 -13.04 -15.18
N GLU A 249 -2.33 -12.70 -15.98
CA GLU A 249 -1.08 -13.47 -16.09
C GLU A 249 -0.28 -13.47 -14.78
N LEU A 250 -0.14 -12.31 -14.13
CA LEU A 250 0.56 -12.18 -12.85
C LEU A 250 -0.21 -12.87 -11.72
N VAL A 251 -1.54 -12.71 -11.71
CA VAL A 251 -2.41 -13.43 -10.76
C VAL A 251 -2.29 -14.95 -10.95
N ALA A 252 -2.26 -15.43 -12.20
CA ALA A 252 -2.10 -16.85 -12.48
C ALA A 252 -0.74 -17.39 -12.03
N VAL A 253 0.33 -16.60 -12.12
CA VAL A 253 1.63 -16.94 -11.53
C VAL A 253 1.55 -16.99 -10.01
N ALA A 254 1.03 -15.95 -9.36
CA ALA A 254 0.92 -15.88 -7.91
C ALA A 254 0.12 -17.07 -7.33
N ARG A 255 -0.95 -17.49 -8.02
CA ARG A 255 -1.77 -18.66 -7.64
C ARG A 255 -1.04 -19.99 -7.65
N LYS A 256 -0.03 -20.12 -8.51
CA LYS A 256 0.79 -21.33 -8.63
C LYS A 256 1.93 -21.34 -7.62
N MET A 257 2.16 -20.23 -6.90
CA MET A 257 3.14 -20.13 -5.83
C MET A 257 2.50 -20.48 -4.49
N GLU A 258 3.33 -20.75 -3.48
CA GLU A 258 2.90 -21.11 -2.12
C GLU A 258 2.43 -19.90 -1.31
N LEU A 259 1.44 -19.16 -1.83
CA LEU A 259 0.91 -17.94 -1.22
C LEU A 259 -0.47 -18.15 -0.57
N GLN A 260 -0.76 -17.41 0.50
CA GLN A 260 -2.09 -17.41 1.13
C GLN A 260 -3.11 -16.48 0.45
N CYS A 261 -2.63 -15.39 -0.14
CA CYS A 261 -3.43 -14.37 -0.81
C CYS A 261 -2.56 -13.58 -1.78
N ALA A 262 -3.18 -12.72 -2.59
CA ALA A 262 -2.48 -11.73 -3.39
C ALA A 262 -3.29 -10.42 -3.41
N LEU A 263 -2.74 -9.38 -2.77
CA LEU A 263 -3.44 -8.14 -2.49
C LEU A 263 -3.09 -7.05 -3.52
N SER A 264 -4.11 -6.33 -3.98
CA SER A 264 -3.99 -5.14 -4.82
C SER A 264 -4.09 -3.85 -3.99
N THR A 265 -3.99 -2.69 -4.63
CA THR A 265 -4.31 -1.38 -4.04
C THR A 265 -5.67 -0.86 -4.52
N GLU A 266 -6.52 -1.75 -5.05
CA GLU A 266 -7.88 -1.40 -5.44
C GLU A 266 -8.71 -1.08 -4.20
N SER A 267 -9.33 0.09 -4.17
CA SER A 267 -10.11 0.57 -3.02
C SER A 267 -11.49 -0.09 -2.94
N VAL A 268 -11.50 -1.38 -2.63
CA VAL A 268 -12.69 -2.22 -2.47
C VAL A 268 -12.68 -2.96 -1.15
N LEU A 269 -13.87 -3.20 -0.60
CA LEU A 269 -14.02 -4.04 0.57
C LEU A 269 -13.85 -5.51 0.20
N VAL A 270 -13.23 -6.27 1.11
CA VAL A 270 -13.11 -7.71 1.03
C VAL A 270 -14.40 -8.35 1.50
N ILE A 271 -15.06 -9.13 0.66
CA ILE A 271 -16.25 -9.88 1.01
C ILE A 271 -15.82 -11.32 1.36
N PRO A 272 -16.14 -11.86 2.54
CA PRO A 272 -15.80 -13.23 2.89
C PRO A 272 -16.30 -14.23 1.82
N GLY A 273 -15.46 -15.21 1.51
CA GLY A 273 -15.71 -16.19 0.45
C GLY A 273 -15.34 -15.73 -0.96
N THR A 274 -14.94 -14.47 -1.16
CA THR A 274 -14.33 -14.06 -2.43
C THR A 274 -12.87 -14.46 -2.51
N ASP A 275 -12.40 -14.57 -3.73
CA ASP A 275 -11.04 -14.96 -4.08
C ASP A 275 -9.95 -14.08 -3.40
N PRO A 276 -9.14 -14.65 -2.48
CA PRO A 276 -8.08 -13.90 -1.78
C PRO A 276 -6.93 -13.45 -2.68
N PHE A 277 -6.85 -13.94 -3.92
CA PHE A 277 -5.88 -13.48 -4.93
C PHE A 277 -6.34 -12.23 -5.68
N ARG A 278 -7.49 -11.68 -5.30
CA ARG A 278 -8.09 -10.48 -5.92
C ARG A 278 -8.58 -9.47 -4.88
N TRP A 279 -8.12 -9.60 -3.64
CA TRP A 279 -8.52 -8.69 -2.57
C TRP A 279 -7.86 -7.33 -2.75
N GLY A 280 -8.68 -6.29 -2.57
CA GLY A 280 -8.24 -4.90 -2.62
C GLY A 280 -7.89 -4.34 -1.24
N ARG A 281 -7.21 -3.20 -1.27
CA ARG A 281 -6.79 -2.45 -0.08
C ARG A 281 -7.03 -0.96 -0.28
N PHE A 282 -7.29 -0.26 0.82
CA PHE A 282 -7.46 1.18 0.86
C PHE A 282 -6.13 1.83 1.24
N ASN A 283 -5.56 2.62 0.33
CA ASN A 283 -4.44 3.49 0.68
C ASN A 283 -4.87 4.48 1.78
N ALA A 284 -4.07 4.54 2.84
CA ALA A 284 -4.12 5.61 3.82
C ALA A 284 -3.26 6.77 3.35
N PHE A 285 -3.81 7.98 3.43
CA PHE A 285 -3.14 9.20 3.02
C PHE A 285 -2.94 10.15 4.21
N PRO A 286 -2.04 11.15 4.10
CA PRO A 286 -1.76 12.07 5.20
C PRO A 286 -2.95 12.95 5.61
N TRP A 287 -3.92 13.12 4.71
CA TRP A 287 -5.16 13.87 4.96
C TRP A 287 -6.29 12.99 5.48
N ASP A 288 -6.11 11.68 5.57
CA ASP A 288 -7.12 10.82 6.16
C ASP A 288 -7.20 11.05 7.67
N THR A 289 -8.42 11.09 8.18
CA THR A 289 -8.71 11.07 9.62
C THR A 289 -9.33 9.71 9.97
N GLY A 290 -9.44 9.40 11.25
CA GLY A 290 -10.23 8.23 11.67
C GLY A 290 -11.67 8.22 11.14
N ALA A 291 -12.26 9.38 10.86
CA ALA A 291 -13.58 9.48 10.24
C ALA A 291 -13.56 9.11 8.76
N THR A 292 -12.59 9.62 7.98
CA THR A 292 -12.51 9.31 6.55
C THR A 292 -12.09 7.87 6.31
N LEU A 293 -11.16 7.33 7.11
CA LEU A 293 -10.85 5.90 7.09
C LEU A 293 -12.08 5.07 7.47
N SER A 294 -12.81 5.44 8.51
CA SER A 294 -14.06 4.75 8.84
C SER A 294 -15.06 4.77 7.67
N ALA A 295 -15.18 5.87 6.93
CA ALA A 295 -16.05 5.94 5.76
C ALA A 295 -15.57 5.03 4.61
N LYS A 296 -14.25 4.97 4.37
CA LYS A 296 -13.63 4.03 3.43
C LYS A 296 -14.00 2.59 3.78
N LEU A 297 -13.75 2.20 5.03
CA LEU A 297 -13.98 0.85 5.53
C LEU A 297 -15.47 0.52 5.71
N SER A 298 -16.36 1.51 5.70
CA SER A 298 -17.81 1.34 5.65
C SER A 298 -18.38 1.21 4.24
N GLY A 299 -17.55 1.23 3.19
CA GLY A 299 -17.98 1.05 1.80
C GLY A 299 -18.42 2.33 1.09
N TRP A 300 -18.21 3.49 1.71
CA TRP A 300 -18.55 4.80 1.14
C TRP A 300 -17.41 5.42 0.34
N TYR A 301 -16.45 4.60 -0.09
CA TYR A 301 -15.34 5.05 -0.94
C TYR A 301 -15.15 4.20 -2.19
N SER A 302 -15.69 2.98 -2.20
CA SER A 302 -15.62 2.04 -3.33
C SER A 302 -16.29 2.56 -4.62
N TRP A 303 -17.10 3.63 -4.52
CA TRP A 303 -17.71 4.31 -5.66
C TRP A 303 -16.84 5.43 -6.25
N ALA A 304 -15.87 5.96 -5.51
CA ALA A 304 -15.09 7.13 -5.93
C ALA A 304 -14.23 6.87 -7.19
N PRO A 305 -13.57 5.71 -7.37
CA PRO A 305 -12.85 5.40 -8.60
C PRO A 305 -13.78 5.28 -9.83
N LYS A 306 -14.99 4.74 -9.65
CA LYS A 306 -15.99 4.60 -10.73
C LYS A 306 -16.58 5.94 -11.15
N LEU A 307 -16.77 6.86 -10.20
CA LEU A 307 -17.17 8.24 -10.50
C LEU A 307 -16.04 8.98 -11.25
N LYS A 308 -14.78 8.78 -10.84
CA LYS A 308 -13.60 9.32 -11.55
C LYS A 308 -13.56 8.86 -13.01
N GLN A 309 -13.76 7.57 -13.29
CA GLN A 309 -13.81 7.03 -14.66
C GLN A 309 -14.92 7.63 -15.52
N ARG A 310 -16.12 7.81 -14.93
CA ARG A 310 -17.27 8.44 -15.61
C ARG A 310 -17.04 9.92 -15.93
N ILE A 311 -16.40 10.66 -15.01
CA ILE A 311 -16.11 12.09 -15.20
C ILE A 311 -14.92 12.29 -16.16
N SER A 312 -13.92 11.40 -16.14
CA SER A 312 -12.74 11.49 -17.01
C SER A 312 -12.96 10.95 -18.43
N GLY A 313 -14.18 10.52 -18.78
CA GLY A 313 -14.51 10.00 -20.11
C GLY A 313 -13.78 8.72 -20.52
N GLN A 314 -13.18 8.01 -19.56
CA GLN A 314 -12.49 6.74 -19.84
C GLN A 314 -13.53 5.61 -19.77
N SER A 315 -14.03 5.21 -20.93
CA SER A 315 -14.83 4.00 -21.07
C SER A 315 -14.02 2.78 -20.62
N ALA A 316 -14.67 1.84 -19.93
CA ALA A 316 -14.09 0.54 -19.64
C ALA A 316 -13.63 -0.11 -20.97
N PRO A 317 -12.46 -0.77 -21.03
CA PRO A 317 -12.12 -1.56 -22.20
C PRO A 317 -13.22 -2.59 -22.40
N SER A 318 -13.80 -2.62 -23.60
CA SER A 318 -14.85 -3.55 -23.98
C SER A 318 -14.36 -4.96 -23.70
N ALA A 319 -15.12 -5.71 -22.91
CA ALA A 319 -14.96 -7.15 -22.83
C ALA A 319 -15.00 -7.70 -24.26
N PHE A 320 -13.95 -8.43 -24.65
CA PHE A 320 -13.88 -9.18 -25.90
C PHE A 320 -15.20 -9.96 -26.08
N GLN A 321 -15.94 -9.63 -27.13
CA GLN A 321 -16.99 -10.50 -27.65
C GLN A 321 -16.31 -11.77 -28.14
N SER A 322 -16.74 -12.91 -27.61
CA SER A 322 -16.38 -14.22 -28.09
C SER A 322 -16.87 -14.38 -29.53
N ASP A 323 -15.95 -14.60 -30.45
CA ASP A 323 -16.23 -15.08 -31.80
C ASP A 323 -16.86 -16.47 -31.68
N GLN A 324 -18.16 -16.55 -31.93
CA GLN A 324 -18.87 -17.77 -32.27
C GLN A 324 -19.82 -17.42 -33.42
N THR A 325 -19.37 -17.58 -34.66
CA THR A 325 -20.21 -17.91 -35.82
C THR A 325 -19.35 -18.14 -37.08
N MET A 326 -19.14 -19.41 -37.44
CA MET A 326 -18.92 -19.97 -38.79
C MET A 326 -18.61 -21.46 -38.53
N GLU A 327 -19.31 -22.48 -39.02
CA GLU A 327 -19.94 -22.70 -40.31
C GLU A 327 -21.11 -23.69 -40.17
N MET A 328 -22.20 -23.49 -40.91
CA MET A 328 -22.97 -24.57 -41.53
C MET A 328 -23.69 -24.06 -42.78
N ALA A 329 -23.72 -24.92 -43.79
CA ALA A 329 -24.28 -24.78 -45.15
C ALA A 329 -23.36 -24.01 -46.11
N THR A 330 -22.93 -24.59 -47.23
CA THR A 330 -23.80 -25.23 -48.24
C THR A 330 -23.07 -26.31 -49.04
N SER A 331 -23.83 -27.36 -49.40
CA SER A 331 -23.76 -28.18 -50.64
C SER A 331 -22.44 -28.82 -51.03
#